data_AF-A0A3D4RLM7-F1
#
_entry.id   AF-A0A3D4RLM7-F1
#
_cell.length_a   1.000
_cell.length_b   1.000
_cell.length_c   1.000
_cell.angle_alpha   90.00
_cell.angle_beta   90.00
_cell.angle_gamma   90.00
#
_symmetry.space_group_name_H-M   'P 1'
#
loop_
_entity.id
_entity.type
_entity.pdbx_description
1 polymer ?
#
loop_
_entity_poly.entity_id
_entity_poly.type
_entity_poly.pdbx_seq_one_letter_code
_entity_poly.pdbx_strand_id
1 'polypeptide(L)'
;MKNVSDSFQARWQENKQQLHNLLEQQNQLMAILLDENATLQASVQTGNAFFVKDDYLRIVIEIEAHKRLGQTWPCKWSSMPMLADVLTPIVGWLVSPNSLWYAFQKVTKYEDDIRRRILILSK
;
A
#
# COMPACT_ATOMS: atom_id res chain seq x y z
N MET A 1 -21.85 -18.27 51.21
CA MET A 1 -21.18 -18.10 49.91
C MET A 1 -20.85 -19.50 49.39
N LYS A 2 -21.34 -19.88 48.20
CA LYS A 2 -21.09 -21.22 47.63
C LYS A 2 -19.62 -21.34 47.24
N ASN A 3 -18.93 -22.38 47.72
CA ASN A 3 -17.53 -22.66 47.38
C ASN A 3 -17.43 -22.89 45.86
N VAL A 4 -16.77 -21.96 45.18
CA VAL A 4 -16.39 -22.11 43.77
C VAL A 4 -15.35 -23.24 43.72
N SER A 5 -15.56 -24.26 42.88
CA SER A 5 -14.61 -25.38 42.84
C SER A 5 -13.23 -24.91 42.39
N ASP A 6 -12.17 -25.46 42.98
CA ASP A 6 -10.78 -25.09 42.67
C ASP A 6 -10.46 -25.27 41.18
N SER A 7 -11.11 -26.23 40.53
CA SER A 7 -11.04 -26.46 39.08
C SER A 7 -11.60 -25.31 38.24
N PHE A 8 -12.61 -24.59 38.73
CA PHE A 8 -13.13 -23.38 38.09
C PHE A 8 -12.17 -22.21 38.31
N GLN A 9 -11.62 -22.05 39.52
CA GLN A 9 -10.68 -20.97 39.82
C GLN A 9 -9.39 -21.09 39.00
N ALA A 10 -8.85 -22.30 38.86
CA ALA A 10 -7.66 -22.56 38.03
C ALA A 10 -7.92 -22.22 36.55
N ARG A 11 -9.01 -22.73 35.97
CA ARG A 11 -9.40 -22.41 34.57
C ARG A 11 -9.65 -20.92 34.35
N TRP A 12 -10.23 -20.25 35.33
CA TRP A 12 -10.48 -18.81 35.26
C TRP A 12 -9.17 -17.99 35.26
N GLN A 13 -8.19 -18.40 36.06
CA GLN A 13 -6.86 -17.78 36.06
C GLN A 13 -6.12 -18.03 34.74
N GLU A 14 -6.17 -19.25 34.20
CA GLU A 14 -5.60 -19.59 32.89
C GLU A 14 -6.22 -18.74 31.77
N ASN A 15 -7.55 -18.64 31.72
CA ASN A 15 -8.25 -17.85 30.72
C ASN A 15 -7.90 -16.36 30.82
N LYS A 16 -7.73 -15.83 32.04
CA LYS A 16 -7.27 -14.44 32.24
C LYS A 16 -5.87 -14.22 31.70
N GLN A 17 -4.96 -15.16 31.94
CA GLN A 17 -3.59 -15.07 31.43
C GLN A 17 -3.56 -15.13 29.90
N GLN A 18 -4.35 -16.03 29.31
CA GLN A 18 -4.48 -16.12 27.84
C GLN A 18 -5.03 -14.82 27.25
N LEU A 19 -6.07 -14.25 27.85
CA LEU A 19 -6.63 -12.97 27.40
C LEU A 19 -5.61 -11.84 27.49
N HIS A 20 -4.83 -11.79 28.57
CA HIS A 20 -3.78 -10.78 28.73
C HIS A 20 -2.72 -10.88 27.64
N ASN A 21 -2.24 -12.09 27.37
CA ASN A 21 -1.25 -12.34 26.32
C ASN A 21 -1.78 -11.96 24.92
N LEU A 22 -3.06 -12.25 24.63
CA LEU A 22 -3.69 -11.87 23.36
C LEU A 22 -3.80 -10.35 23.19
N LEU A 23 -4.13 -9.63 24.26
CA LEU A 23 -4.18 -8.16 24.24
C LEU A 23 -2.80 -7.55 24.03
N GLU A 24 -1.76 -8.14 24.64
CA GLU A 24 -0.38 -7.69 24.44
C GLU A 24 0.09 -7.92 23.00
N GLN A 25 -0.21 -9.08 22.42
CA GLN A 25 0.08 -9.37 21.02
C GLN A 25 -0.66 -8.42 20.07
N GLN A 26 -1.92 -8.08 20.37
CA GLN A 26 -2.68 -7.10 19.58
C GLN A 26 -2.02 -5.71 19.64
N ASN A 27 -1.59 -5.27 20.81
CA ASN A 27 -0.91 -3.98 20.97
C ASN A 27 0.42 -3.94 20.21
N GLN A 28 1.18 -5.03 20.22
CA GLN A 28 2.43 -5.15 19.45
C GLN A 28 2.17 -5.05 17.94
N LEU A 29 1.18 -5.79 17.43
CA LEU A 29 0.79 -5.69 16.01
C LEU A 29 0.34 -4.28 15.64
N MET A 30 -0.44 -3.63 16.51
CA MET A 30 -0.91 -2.27 16.25
C MET A 30 0.24 -1.26 16.26
N ALA A 31 1.23 -1.42 17.14
CA ALA A 31 2.43 -0.58 17.15
C ALA A 31 3.25 -0.73 15.87
N ILE A 32 3.44 -1.96 15.38
CA ILE A 32 4.14 -2.25 14.12
C ILE A 32 3.42 -1.56 12.94
N LEU A 33 2.10 -1.70 12.85
CA LEU A 33 1.31 -1.10 11.78
C LEU A 33 1.35 0.44 11.81
N LEU A 34 1.37 1.04 13.01
CA LEU A 34 1.49 2.49 13.16
C LEU A 34 2.87 3.00 12.72
N ASP A 35 3.93 2.26 13.05
CA ASP A 35 5.31 2.61 12.66
C ASP A 35 5.53 2.48 11.14
N GLU A 36 5.00 1.42 10.53
CA GLU A 36 5.01 1.24 9.08
C GLU A 36 4.24 2.37 8.37
N ASN A 37 3.07 2.75 8.89
CA ASN A 37 2.30 3.87 8.36
C ASN A 37 3.04 5.21 8.51
N ALA A 38 3.69 5.45 9.65
CA ALA A 38 4.49 6.66 9.85
C ALA A 38 5.68 6.73 8.87
N THR A 39 6.34 5.59 8.64
CA THR A 39 7.44 5.46 7.66
C THR A 39 6.95 5.71 6.24
N LEU A 40 5.78 5.16 5.88
CA LEU A 40 5.12 5.41 4.60
C LEU A 40 4.69 6.87 4.45
N GLN A 41 4.24 7.53 5.51
CA GLN A 41 3.90 8.96 5.46
C GLN A 41 5.13 9.86 5.33
N ALA A 42 6.23 9.50 6.00
CA ALA A 42 7.49 10.22 5.90
C ALA A 42 8.09 10.15 4.48
N SER A 43 8.01 8.99 3.81
CA SER A 43 8.45 8.84 2.43
C SER A 43 7.62 9.65 1.43
N VAL A 44 6.33 9.89 1.73
CA VAL A 44 5.44 10.75 0.94
C VAL A 44 5.75 12.24 1.12
N GLN A 45 6.22 12.65 2.29
CA GLN A 45 6.49 14.06 2.61
C GLN A 45 7.83 14.58 2.08
N THR A 46 8.76 13.71 1.69
CA THR A 46 10.11 14.09 1.19
C THR A 46 10.18 14.66 -0.24
N GLY A 47 9.10 15.31 -0.71
CA GLY A 47 9.22 16.45 -1.62
C GLY A 47 9.76 16.17 -3.03
N ASN A 48 8.99 15.46 -3.85
CA ASN A 48 8.94 15.60 -5.33
C ASN A 48 7.88 14.66 -5.92
N ALA A 49 6.72 14.53 -5.26
CA ALA A 49 5.74 13.54 -5.66
C ALA A 49 5.09 13.96 -7.00
N PHE A 50 5.59 13.40 -8.10
CA PHE A 50 4.92 13.41 -9.39
C PHE A 50 3.49 12.82 -9.27
N PHE A 51 3.26 11.94 -8.29
CA PHE A 51 1.97 11.31 -8.04
C PHE A 51 1.14 12.09 -7.01
N VAL A 52 -0.03 12.54 -7.45
CA VAL A 52 -1.06 13.13 -6.58
C VAL A 52 -1.99 12.01 -6.11
N LYS A 53 -2.52 12.12 -4.88
CA LYS A 53 -3.47 11.15 -4.33
C LYS A 53 -4.65 10.93 -5.30
N ASP A 54 -4.97 9.66 -5.54
CA ASP A 54 -6.05 9.21 -6.45
C ASP A 54 -5.88 9.62 -7.92
N ASP A 55 -4.72 10.14 -8.33
CA ASP A 55 -4.43 10.47 -9.72
C ASP A 55 -3.88 9.26 -10.49
N TYR A 56 -4.77 8.31 -10.77
CA TYR A 56 -4.45 7.10 -11.51
C TYR A 56 -3.98 7.36 -12.95
N LEU A 57 -4.41 8.47 -13.57
CA LEU A 57 -3.98 8.82 -14.93
C LEU A 57 -2.50 9.12 -14.96
N ARG A 58 -2.00 9.86 -13.98
CA ARG A 58 -0.58 10.21 -13.89
C ARG A 58 0.31 9.00 -13.64
N ILE A 59 -0.17 8.05 -12.84
CA ILE A 59 0.47 6.72 -12.67
C ILE A 59 0.59 6.00 -14.02
N VAL A 60 -0.51 5.91 -14.76
CA VAL A 60 -0.55 5.21 -16.04
C VAL A 60 0.33 5.89 -17.10
N ILE A 61 0.34 7.23 -17.13
CA ILE A 61 1.23 8.02 -17.99
C ILE A 61 2.70 7.70 -17.67
N GLU A 62 3.05 7.57 -16.38
CA GLU A 62 4.41 7.19 -15.97
C GLU A 62 4.81 5.82 -16.51
N ILE A 63 3.93 4.83 -16.34
CA ILE A 63 4.18 3.45 -16.77
C ILE A 63 4.37 3.40 -18.29
N GLU A 64 3.48 4.01 -19.06
CA GLU A 64 3.58 4.01 -20.52
C GLU A 64 4.79 4.81 -21.02
N ALA A 65 5.16 5.91 -20.35
CA ALA A 65 6.37 6.66 -20.68
C ALA A 65 7.65 5.81 -20.51
N HIS A 66 7.80 5.12 -19.37
CA HIS A 66 8.94 4.23 -19.11
C HIS A 66 8.97 3.05 -20.09
N LYS A 67 7.81 2.46 -20.38
CA LYS A 67 7.68 1.36 -21.33
C LYS A 67 8.13 1.76 -22.74
N ARG A 68 7.81 2.97 -23.20
CA ARG A 68 8.27 3.50 -24.49
C ARG A 68 9.77 3.80 -24.52
N LEU A 69 10.37 4.04 -23.37
CA LEU A 69 11.82 4.14 -23.19
C LEU A 69 12.51 2.77 -23.04
N GLY A 70 11.77 1.66 -23.13
CA GLY A 70 12.30 0.30 -22.96
C GLY A 70 12.60 -0.08 -21.51
N GLN A 71 12.11 0.71 -20.54
CA GLN A 71 12.33 0.48 -19.12
C GLN A 71 11.19 -0.33 -18.51
N THR A 72 11.52 -1.21 -17.56
CA THR A 72 10.53 -2.04 -16.84
C THR A 72 10.18 -1.40 -15.50
N TRP A 73 9.56 -0.21 -15.54
CA TRP A 73 9.07 0.48 -14.35
C TRP A 73 7.57 0.18 -14.13
N PRO A 74 7.10 0.02 -12.88
CA PRO A 74 7.89 -0.04 -11.64
C PRO A 74 8.68 -1.35 -11.49
N CYS A 75 8.22 -2.42 -12.15
CA CYS A 75 8.92 -3.70 -12.32
C CYS A 75 8.20 -4.50 -13.42
N LYS A 76 8.54 -5.78 -13.61
CA LYS A 76 7.70 -6.70 -14.40
C LYS A 76 6.51 -7.17 -13.54
N TRP A 77 5.30 -7.00 -14.05
CA TRP A 77 4.06 -7.40 -13.39
C TRP A 77 3.19 -8.23 -14.35
N SER A 78 2.40 -9.16 -13.81
CA SER A 78 1.56 -10.09 -14.58
C SER A 78 0.05 -9.88 -14.38
N SER A 79 -0.35 -9.04 -13.43
CA SER A 79 -1.75 -8.76 -13.13
C SER A 79 -1.93 -7.35 -12.57
N MET A 80 -3.14 -6.80 -12.67
CA MET A 80 -3.47 -5.48 -12.11
C MET A 80 -3.35 -5.43 -10.58
N PRO A 81 -3.77 -6.45 -9.80
CA PRO A 81 -3.54 -6.48 -8.36
C PRO A 81 -2.05 -6.39 -8.00
N MET A 82 -1.21 -7.20 -8.66
CA MET A 82 0.23 -7.16 -8.42
C MET A 82 0.83 -5.78 -8.72
N LEU A 83 0.42 -5.15 -9.83
CA LEU A 83 0.86 -3.81 -10.16
C LEU A 83 0.43 -2.77 -9.11
N ALA A 84 -0.81 -2.86 -8.63
CA ALA A 84 -1.33 -1.95 -7.60
C ALA A 84 -0.58 -2.09 -6.26
N ASP A 85 -0.26 -3.33 -5.87
CA ASP A 85 0.53 -3.60 -4.66
C ASP A 85 1.93 -3.00 -4.77
N VAL A 86 2.59 -3.15 -5.93
CA VAL A 86 3.91 -2.56 -6.19
C VAL A 86 3.88 -1.03 -6.22
N LEU A 87 2.81 -0.45 -6.75
CA LEU A 87 2.68 1.01 -6.88
C LEU A 87 2.33 1.68 -5.55
N THR A 88 1.56 1.05 -4.68
CA THR A 88 1.11 1.60 -3.39
C THR A 88 2.25 2.24 -2.57
N PRO A 89 3.39 1.55 -2.33
CA PRO A 89 4.52 2.17 -1.62
C PRO A 89 5.25 3.24 -2.43
N ILE A 90 5.19 3.20 -3.77
CA ILE A 90 5.85 4.17 -4.66
C ILE A 90 5.07 5.50 -4.69
N VAL A 91 3.74 5.42 -4.80
CA VAL A 91 2.88 6.59 -4.95
C VAL A 91 2.44 7.17 -3.61
N GLY A 92 2.57 6.39 -2.53
CA GLY A 92 2.30 6.86 -1.17
C GLY A 92 0.87 6.71 -0.68
N TRP A 93 0.04 5.98 -1.42
CA TRP A 93 -1.37 5.76 -1.11
C TRP A 93 -1.85 4.45 -1.75
N LEU A 94 -2.90 3.86 -1.16
CA LEU A 94 -3.44 2.57 -1.60
C LEU A 94 -3.98 2.66 -3.03
N VAL A 95 -3.31 1.99 -3.96
CA VAL A 95 -3.72 1.97 -5.37
C VAL A 95 -4.84 0.94 -5.55
N SER A 96 -6.00 1.36 -6.05
CA SER A 96 -7.07 0.43 -6.44
C SER A 96 -6.77 -0.22 -7.80
N PRO A 97 -6.72 -1.56 -7.89
CA PRO A 97 -6.52 -2.26 -9.16
C PRO A 97 -7.59 -1.91 -10.22
N ASN A 98 -8.84 -1.71 -9.78
CA ASN A 98 -9.96 -1.39 -10.67
C ASN A 98 -9.81 0.03 -11.24
N SER A 99 -9.55 1.02 -10.39
CA SER A 99 -9.35 2.40 -10.82
C SER A 99 -8.14 2.54 -11.74
N LEU A 100 -7.06 1.80 -11.44
CA LEU A 100 -5.86 1.73 -12.28
C LEU A 100 -6.18 1.13 -13.66
N TRP A 101 -6.94 0.03 -13.70
CA TRP A 101 -7.38 -0.58 -14.95
C TRP A 101 -8.24 0.37 -15.79
N TYR A 102 -9.20 1.08 -15.18
CA TYR A 102 -9.99 2.10 -15.88
C TYR A 102 -9.15 3.25 -16.43
N ALA A 103 -8.09 3.65 -15.71
CA ALA A 103 -7.15 4.67 -16.19
C ALA A 103 -6.36 4.16 -17.40
N PHE A 104 -5.90 2.91 -17.40
CA PHE A 104 -5.26 2.26 -18.55
C PHE A 104 -6.14 2.27 -19.80
N GLN A 105 -7.44 2.01 -19.66
CA GLN A 105 -8.35 2.05 -20.83
C GLN A 105 -8.45 3.42 -21.49
N LYS A 106 -8.14 4.50 -20.75
CA LYS A 106 -8.23 5.88 -21.23
C LYS A 106 -6.88 6.45 -21.65
N VAL A 107 -5.78 5.71 -21.48
CA VAL A 107 -4.41 6.21 -21.65
C VAL A 107 -4.13 6.76 -23.05
N THR A 108 -4.76 6.19 -24.07
CA THR A 108 -4.60 6.60 -25.48
C THR A 108 -5.06 8.03 -25.74
N LYS A 109 -5.85 8.63 -24.84
CA LYS A 109 -6.25 10.04 -24.91
C LYS A 109 -5.16 11.00 -24.42
N TYR A 110 -4.11 10.49 -23.78
CA TYR A 110 -3.06 11.27 -23.10
C TYR A 110 -1.70 11.14 -23.80
N GLU A 111 -1.68 10.89 -25.11
CA GLU A 111 -0.45 10.73 -25.90
C GLU A 111 0.51 11.92 -25.82
N ASP A 112 -0.01 13.14 -25.72
CA ASP A 112 0.80 14.35 -25.57
C ASP A 112 1.43 14.45 -24.17
N ASP A 113 0.74 14.00 -23.13
CA ASP A 113 1.29 13.92 -21.77
C ASP A 113 2.36 12.85 -21.66
N ILE A 114 2.14 11.68 -22.30
CA ILE A 114 3.14 10.61 -22.39
C ILE A 114 4.40 11.11 -23.10
N ARG A 115 4.25 11.77 -24.26
CA ARG A 115 5.39 12.35 -24.99
C ARG A 115 6.14 13.39 -24.15
N ARG A 116 5.43 14.29 -23.46
CA ARG A 116 6.05 15.25 -22.54
C ARG A 116 6.79 14.55 -21.41
N ARG A 117 6.22 13.48 -20.84
CA ARG A 117 6.85 12.75 -19.75
C ARG A 117 8.11 12.02 -20.20
N ILE A 118 8.10 11.39 -21.38
CA ILE A 118 9.29 10.78 -22.00
C ILE A 118 10.43 11.79 -22.14
N LEU A 119 10.14 13.01 -22.62
CA LEU A 119 11.12 14.08 -22.76
C LEU A 119 11.73 14.51 -21.42
N ILE A 120 10.96 14.43 -20.32
CA ILE A 120 11.47 14.71 -18.97
C ILE A 120 12.35 13.56 -18.47
N LEU A 121 11.93 12.31 -18.68
CA LEU A 121 12.64 11.12 -18.23
C LEU A 121 13.93 10.84 -19.01
N SER A 122 14.08 11.41 -20.20
CA SER A 122 15.25 11.23 -21.08
C SER A 122 16.34 12.29 -20.88
N LYS A 123 16.13 13.26 -19.98
CA LYS A 123 17.10 14.29 -19.60
C LYS A 123 17.85 13.87 -18.36
#